data_AF-A0ABD0N3D1-F1
#
_entry.id   AF-A0ABD0N3D1-F1
#
_cell.length_a   1.000
_cell.length_b   1.000
_cell.length_c   1.000
_cell.angle_alpha   90.00
_cell.angle_beta   90.00
_cell.angle_gamma   90.00
#
_symmetry.space_group_name_H-M   'P 1'
#
loop_
_entity.id
_entity.type
_entity.pdbx_description
1 polymer ?
#
loop_
_entity_poly.entity_id
_entity_poly.type
_entity_poly.pdbx_seq_one_letter_code
_entity_poly.pdbx_strand_id
1 'polypeptide(L)'
;SIHAYFGGTIAYYFSFLDFYTLSLFPPAILALFITFFLPSANFSSGNKTESESTPKDYDDQPSVSSYMVQAVFSMLWSTVFMELWKRRSAALSYRWGTFNLAEQFQEPRPGFHGELGTNPVTGRLEPLFPEWKRRLRIGLVSLPAVGVFLGLVVMGMAGFYFFERLVSDWHRGSGSYFTAVLLYVPSIAHIVYTNVLGNVYRNVALRLTEA
;
A
#
# COMPACT_ATOMS: atom_id res chain seq x y z
N SER A 1 -30.90 4.57 -4.34
CA SER A 1 -29.51 4.22 -4.75
C SER A 1 -28.60 4.28 -3.52
N ILE A 2 -27.47 3.55 -3.50
CA ILE A 2 -26.54 3.50 -2.35
C ILE A 2 -26.16 4.90 -1.87
N HIS A 3 -25.95 5.83 -2.81
CA HIS A 3 -25.67 7.25 -2.52
C HIS A 3 -26.74 7.95 -1.69
N ALA A 4 -28.03 7.74 -2.00
CA ALA A 4 -29.12 8.42 -1.32
C ALA A 4 -29.37 7.87 0.10
N TYR A 5 -28.97 6.63 0.38
CA TYR A 5 -29.23 5.97 1.66
C TYR A 5 -28.01 6.00 2.61
N PHE A 6 -26.80 5.81 2.09
CA PHE A 6 -25.57 5.73 2.87
C PHE A 6 -24.67 6.98 2.75
N GLY A 7 -25.03 7.92 1.89
CA GLY A 7 -24.27 9.15 1.64
C GLY A 7 -23.12 8.98 0.65
N GLY A 8 -22.45 10.10 0.36
CA GLY A 8 -21.40 10.21 -0.65
C GLY A 8 -20.19 9.32 -0.38
N THR A 9 -19.67 9.32 0.85
CA THR A 9 -18.43 8.61 1.21
C THR A 9 -18.53 7.09 1.00
N ILE A 10 -19.63 6.49 1.46
CA ILE A 10 -19.86 5.04 1.31
C ILE A 10 -20.11 4.69 -0.17
N ALA A 11 -20.82 5.55 -0.90
CA ALA A 11 -21.04 5.34 -2.33
C ALA A 11 -19.74 5.45 -3.16
N TYR A 12 -18.80 6.33 -2.79
CA TYR A 12 -17.47 6.36 -3.40
C TYR A 12 -16.70 5.07 -3.17
N TYR A 13 -16.72 4.54 -1.94
CA TYR A 13 -16.06 3.29 -1.62
C TYR A 13 -16.59 2.14 -2.50
N PHE A 14 -17.91 1.97 -2.57
CA PHE A 14 -18.50 0.91 -3.40
C PHE A 14 -18.25 1.14 -4.90
N SER A 15 -18.31 2.39 -5.38
CA SER A 15 -17.97 2.69 -6.77
C SER A 15 -16.49 2.44 -7.09
N PHE A 16 -15.59 2.66 -6.13
CA PHE A 16 -14.17 2.35 -6.28
C PHE A 16 -13.96 0.85 -6.33
N LEU A 17 -14.59 0.12 -5.41
CA LEU A 17 -14.48 -1.34 -5.34
C LEU A 17 -15.00 -2.01 -6.61
N ASP A 18 -16.14 -1.57 -7.13
CA ASP A 18 -16.68 -2.05 -8.42
C ASP A 18 -15.71 -1.77 -9.58
N PHE A 19 -15.17 -0.55 -9.65
CA PHE A 19 -14.19 -0.22 -10.68
C PHE A 19 -12.88 -1.03 -10.53
N TYR A 20 -12.39 -1.21 -9.31
CA TYR A 20 -11.17 -1.94 -9.01
C TYR A 20 -11.32 -3.42 -9.37
N THR A 21 -12.39 -4.07 -8.93
CA THR A 21 -12.66 -5.48 -9.24
C THR A 21 -12.75 -5.72 -10.75
N LEU A 22 -13.41 -4.83 -11.50
CA LEU A 22 -13.43 -4.90 -12.96
C LEU A 22 -12.04 -4.66 -13.59
N SER A 23 -11.27 -3.75 -13.01
CA SER A 23 -9.90 -3.45 -13.47
C SER A 23 -8.89 -4.56 -13.17
N LEU A 24 -9.22 -5.56 -12.34
CA LEU A 24 -8.37 -6.73 -12.11
C LEU A 24 -8.47 -7.79 -13.20
N PHE A 25 -9.56 -7.81 -13.98
CA PHE A 25 -9.72 -8.82 -15.03
C PHE A 25 -8.61 -8.75 -16.10
N PRO A 26 -8.26 -7.58 -16.68
CA PRO A 26 -7.22 -7.52 -17.71
C PRO A 26 -5.84 -8.04 -17.26
N PRO A 27 -5.28 -7.64 -16.11
CA PRO A 27 -4.01 -8.20 -15.63
C PRO A 27 -4.12 -9.69 -15.28
N ALA A 28 -5.25 -10.15 -14.74
CA ALA A 28 -5.45 -11.56 -14.43
C ALA A 28 -5.50 -12.44 -15.70
N ILE A 29 -6.21 -11.99 -16.74
CA ILE A 29 -6.32 -12.70 -18.02
C ILE A 29 -4.95 -12.76 -18.69
N LEU A 30 -4.20 -11.65 -18.72
CA LEU A 30 -2.86 -11.63 -19.29
C LEU A 30 -1.92 -12.58 -18.54
N ALA A 31 -1.93 -12.55 -17.20
CA ALA A 31 -1.10 -13.43 -16.39
C ALA A 31 -1.42 -14.91 -16.65
N LEU A 32 -2.70 -15.28 -16.66
CA LEU A 32 -3.15 -16.64 -16.98
C LEU A 32 -2.71 -17.06 -18.38
N PHE A 33 -2.90 -16.17 -19.38
CA PHE A 33 -2.49 -16.42 -20.75
C PHE A 33 -0.99 -16.71 -20.85
N ILE A 34 -0.16 -15.90 -20.18
CA ILE A 34 1.30 -16.11 -20.16
C ILE A 34 1.66 -17.44 -19.46
N THR A 35 1.02 -17.76 -18.32
CA THR A 35 1.28 -19.01 -17.59
C THR A 35 0.88 -20.26 -18.38
N PHE A 36 -0.26 -20.22 -19.09
CA PHE A 36 -0.80 -21.38 -19.81
C PHE A 36 -0.16 -21.58 -21.19
N PHE A 37 0.03 -20.51 -21.96
CA PHE A 37 0.50 -20.60 -23.36
C PHE A 37 2.03 -20.52 -23.51
N LEU A 38 2.77 -19.98 -22.51
CA LEU A 38 4.24 -19.91 -22.54
C LEU A 38 4.91 -20.63 -21.34
N PRO A 39 4.77 -21.97 -21.19
CA PRO A 39 5.44 -22.70 -20.10
C PRO A 39 6.97 -22.66 -20.19
N SER A 40 7.54 -22.63 -21.40
CA SER A 40 9.00 -22.71 -21.62
C SER A 40 9.76 -21.47 -21.14
N ALA A 41 9.09 -20.33 -20.91
CA ALA A 41 9.70 -19.12 -20.37
C ALA A 41 9.65 -19.04 -18.83
N ASN A 42 8.74 -19.80 -18.19
CA ASN A 42 8.60 -19.85 -16.72
C ASN A 42 9.59 -20.83 -16.06
N PHE A 43 10.25 -21.70 -16.84
CA PHE A 43 11.23 -22.68 -16.35
C PHE A 43 12.60 -22.08 -16.02
N SER A 44 12.88 -20.81 -16.36
CA SER A 44 14.17 -20.16 -16.03
C SER A 44 14.21 -19.56 -14.60
N SER A 45 13.42 -20.09 -13.66
CA SER A 45 13.53 -19.76 -12.22
C SER A 45 13.57 -21.03 -11.37
N GLY A 46 14.34 -22.04 -11.80
CA GLY A 46 14.70 -23.21 -11.02
C GLY A 46 16.02 -23.79 -11.54
N ASN A 47 17.06 -23.73 -10.70
CA ASN A 47 18.45 -24.18 -10.94
C ASN A 47 19.38 -23.17 -11.64
N LYS A 48 19.84 -22.17 -10.88
CA LYS A 48 21.22 -21.69 -11.02
C LYS A 48 21.93 -21.95 -9.70
N THR A 49 22.36 -23.20 -9.51
CA THR A 49 23.57 -23.47 -8.72
C THR A 49 24.71 -22.68 -9.34
N GLU A 50 25.51 -22.07 -8.47
CA GLU A 50 26.78 -21.45 -8.80
C GLU A 50 27.58 -22.33 -9.77
N SER A 51 28.01 -21.75 -10.89
CA SER A 51 29.35 -21.91 -11.44
C SER A 51 29.51 -21.16 -12.76
N GLU A 52 30.56 -20.34 -12.78
CA GLU A 52 31.49 -20.15 -13.88
C GLU A 52 31.15 -19.14 -14.99
N SER A 53 32.01 -18.12 -15.01
CA SER A 53 32.25 -17.16 -16.07
C SER A 53 32.69 -17.83 -17.37
N THR A 54 31.97 -17.59 -18.47
CA THR A 54 32.52 -17.65 -19.84
C THR A 54 31.69 -16.75 -20.78
N PRO A 55 32.30 -16.22 -21.85
CA PRO A 55 31.84 -15.02 -22.53
C PRO A 55 30.61 -15.27 -23.42
N LYS A 56 29.72 -14.28 -23.48
CA LYS A 56 28.50 -14.30 -24.30
C LYS A 56 28.86 -14.04 -25.76
N ASP A 57 28.67 -15.05 -26.59
CA ASP A 57 28.61 -14.88 -28.04
C ASP A 57 27.25 -14.30 -28.45
N TYR A 58 27.28 -13.40 -29.43
CA TYR A 58 26.16 -12.63 -29.96
C TYR A 58 25.42 -13.50 -30.98
N ASP A 59 24.29 -14.11 -30.60
CA ASP A 59 23.37 -14.72 -31.58
C ASP A 59 21.93 -14.26 -31.32
N ASP A 60 21.33 -13.76 -32.40
CA ASP A 60 20.03 -13.14 -32.52
C ASP A 60 18.88 -14.07 -32.12
N GLN A 61 18.34 -13.87 -30.92
CA GLN A 61 16.93 -14.14 -30.64
C GLN A 61 16.44 -13.21 -29.54
N PRO A 62 15.44 -12.34 -29.78
CA PRO A 62 14.84 -11.58 -28.69
C PRO A 62 13.96 -12.55 -27.91
N SER A 63 14.55 -13.30 -26.98
CA SER A 63 13.79 -13.99 -25.95
C SER A 63 13.26 -12.92 -25.00
N VAL A 64 12.24 -12.20 -25.45
CA VAL A 64 11.42 -11.35 -24.60
C VAL A 64 10.92 -12.27 -23.49
N SER A 65 11.50 -12.13 -22.30
CA SER A 65 11.09 -12.97 -21.18
C SER A 65 9.64 -12.64 -20.87
N SER A 66 8.82 -13.67 -20.62
CA SER A 66 7.42 -13.53 -20.22
C SER A 66 7.24 -12.50 -19.10
N TYR A 67 8.18 -12.48 -18.16
CA TYR A 67 8.26 -11.52 -17.06
C TYR A 67 8.42 -10.07 -17.51
N MET A 68 9.16 -9.81 -18.58
CA MET A 68 9.34 -8.45 -19.10
C MET A 68 8.03 -7.90 -19.69
N VAL A 69 7.29 -8.73 -20.45
CA VAL A 69 5.97 -8.36 -20.98
C VAL A 69 4.98 -8.08 -19.86
N GLN A 70 4.96 -8.94 -18.84
CA GLN A 70 4.11 -8.77 -17.66
C GLN A 70 4.46 -7.50 -16.88
N ALA A 71 5.74 -7.18 -16.71
CA ALA A 71 6.19 -5.99 -16.00
C ALA A 71 5.79 -4.70 -16.74
N VAL A 72 6.05 -4.63 -18.05
CA VAL A 72 5.65 -3.49 -18.89
C VAL A 72 4.15 -3.29 -18.87
N PHE A 73 3.38 -4.37 -19.04
CA PHE A 73 1.94 -4.32 -18.94
C PHE A 73 1.46 -3.85 -17.56
N SER A 74 2.02 -4.36 -16.47
CA SER A 74 1.65 -3.98 -15.10
C SER A 74 1.88 -2.48 -14.84
N MET A 75 3.02 -1.94 -15.30
CA MET A 75 3.32 -0.51 -15.20
C MET A 75 2.32 0.34 -15.99
N LEU A 76 2.04 -0.03 -17.24
CA LEU A 76 1.08 0.67 -18.09
C LEU A 76 -0.36 0.56 -17.55
N TRP A 77 -0.75 -0.61 -17.07
CA TRP A 77 -2.09 -0.83 -16.54
C TRP A 77 -2.31 -0.08 -15.23
N SER A 78 -1.31 -0.02 -14.36
CA SER A 78 -1.37 0.76 -13.11
C SER A 78 -1.61 2.26 -13.37
N THR A 79 -0.91 2.84 -14.36
CA THR A 79 -1.11 4.25 -14.72
C THR A 79 -2.48 4.47 -15.35
N VAL A 80 -2.90 3.62 -16.29
CA VAL A 80 -4.23 3.67 -16.92
C VAL A 80 -5.33 3.55 -15.87
N PHE A 81 -5.22 2.58 -14.95
CA PHE A 81 -6.17 2.38 -13.86
C PHE A 81 -6.33 3.66 -13.01
N MET A 82 -5.20 4.26 -12.59
CA MET A 82 -5.23 5.48 -11.79
C MET A 82 -5.86 6.66 -12.54
N GLU A 83 -5.53 6.86 -13.81
CA GLU A 83 -6.10 7.95 -14.62
C GLU A 83 -7.59 7.75 -14.90
N LEU A 84 -8.00 6.52 -15.21
CA LEU A 84 -9.42 6.19 -15.39
C LEU A 84 -10.20 6.38 -14.09
N TRP A 85 -9.61 6.01 -12.94
CA TRP A 85 -10.22 6.24 -11.64
C TRP A 85 -10.36 7.73 -11.35
N LYS A 86 -9.33 8.55 -11.57
CA LYS A 86 -9.41 10.02 -11.41
C LYS A 86 -10.55 10.60 -12.24
N ARG A 87 -10.67 10.20 -13.51
CA ARG A 87 -11.75 10.64 -14.40
C ARG A 87 -13.13 10.19 -13.88
N ARG A 88 -13.27 8.93 -13.46
CA ARG A 88 -14.54 8.40 -12.93
C ARG A 88 -14.94 9.07 -11.62
N SER A 89 -13.97 9.30 -10.74
CA SER A 89 -14.15 10.00 -9.46
C SER A 89 -14.65 11.44 -9.68
N ALA A 90 -14.04 12.17 -10.63
CA ALA A 90 -14.48 13.51 -11.00
C ALA A 90 -15.90 13.53 -11.61
N ALA A 91 -16.25 12.54 -12.43
CA ALA A 91 -17.61 12.43 -12.98
C ALA A 91 -18.65 12.12 -11.87
N LEU A 92 -18.29 11.28 -10.90
CA LEU A 92 -19.12 10.96 -9.73
C LEU A 92 -19.34 12.18 -8.85
N SER A 93 -18.28 12.94 -8.55
CA SER A 93 -18.34 14.13 -7.68
C SER A 93 -19.18 15.23 -8.27
N TYR A 94 -19.11 15.40 -9.59
CA TYR A 94 -19.96 16.30 -10.33
C TYR A 94 -21.42 15.83 -10.28
N ARG A 95 -21.70 14.56 -10.59
CA ARG A 95 -23.06 14.00 -10.63
C ARG A 95 -23.76 14.03 -9.26
N TRP A 96 -23.00 13.85 -8.19
CA TRP A 96 -23.53 13.87 -6.82
C TRP A 96 -23.52 15.25 -6.17
N GLY A 97 -22.97 16.28 -6.85
CA GLY A 97 -22.91 17.64 -6.33
C GLY A 97 -21.94 17.82 -5.16
N THR A 98 -21.06 16.86 -4.89
CA THR A 98 -20.12 16.90 -3.76
C THR A 98 -18.78 17.58 -4.10
N PHE A 99 -18.56 17.96 -5.37
CA PHE A 99 -17.26 18.44 -5.87
C PHE A 99 -16.77 19.75 -5.21
N ASN A 100 -17.66 20.67 -4.83
CA ASN A 100 -17.29 21.98 -4.26
C ASN A 100 -17.88 22.25 -2.86
N LEU A 101 -18.92 21.52 -2.45
CA LEU A 101 -19.65 21.83 -1.21
C LEU A 101 -18.96 21.28 0.04
N ALA A 102 -18.23 20.16 -0.10
CA ALA A 102 -17.66 19.44 1.03
C ALA A 102 -16.44 20.15 1.63
N GLU A 103 -15.51 20.68 0.84
CA GLU A 103 -14.24 21.20 1.39
C GLU A 103 -14.32 22.68 1.79
N GLN A 104 -15.10 23.50 1.07
CA GLN A 104 -15.23 24.94 1.36
C GLN A 104 -16.21 25.29 2.49
N PHE A 105 -17.21 24.44 2.74
CA PHE A 105 -18.28 24.72 3.70
C PHE A 105 -18.36 23.70 4.84
N GLN A 106 -17.36 22.81 4.98
CA GLN A 106 -17.28 21.94 6.14
C GLN A 106 -16.97 22.78 7.38
N GLU A 107 -17.83 22.66 8.39
CA GLU A 107 -17.61 23.30 9.68
C GLU A 107 -16.32 22.76 10.32
N PRO A 108 -15.58 23.61 11.05
CA PRO A 108 -14.40 23.17 11.78
C PRO A 108 -14.72 21.98 12.67
N ARG A 109 -13.84 20.96 12.66
CA ARG A 109 -14.00 19.78 13.51
C ARG A 109 -14.20 20.20 14.99
N PRO A 110 -15.07 19.53 15.77
CA PRO A 110 -15.39 19.94 17.14
C PRO A 110 -14.17 20.05 18.09
N GLY A 111 -13.09 19.31 17.83
CA GLY A 111 -11.83 19.40 18.58
C GLY A 111 -10.81 20.39 18.03
N PHE A 112 -11.18 21.28 17.10
CA PHE A 112 -10.28 22.29 16.55
C PHE A 112 -10.17 23.49 17.49
N HIS A 113 -9.00 23.68 18.07
CA HIS A 113 -8.69 24.83 18.91
C HIS A 113 -7.78 25.81 18.16
N GLY A 114 -8.10 27.09 18.23
CA GLY A 114 -7.36 28.17 17.58
C GLY A 114 -7.73 29.51 18.21
N GLU A 115 -7.04 30.55 17.78
CA GLU A 115 -7.41 31.92 18.17
C GLU A 115 -8.68 32.30 17.40
N LEU A 116 -9.66 32.87 18.09
CA LEU A 116 -10.89 33.32 17.44
C LEU A 116 -10.57 34.43 16.45
N GLY A 117 -10.88 34.22 15.18
CA GLY A 117 -10.71 35.22 14.13
C GLY A 117 -11.85 35.17 13.13
N THR A 118 -11.97 36.21 12.32
CA THR A 118 -12.99 36.28 11.27
C THR A 118 -12.48 35.59 10.03
N ASN A 119 -13.17 34.54 9.58
CA ASN A 119 -12.82 33.85 8.35
C ASN A 119 -13.08 34.78 7.14
N PRO A 120 -12.08 35.04 6.26
CA PRO A 120 -12.22 35.97 5.14
C PRO A 120 -13.20 35.51 4.05
N VAL A 121 -13.58 34.22 4.05
CA VAL A 121 -14.52 33.65 3.06
C VAL A 121 -15.95 33.62 3.59
N THR A 122 -16.15 33.15 4.83
CA THR A 122 -17.49 32.97 5.42
C THR A 122 -17.95 34.19 6.24
N GLY A 123 -17.03 35.05 6.67
CA GLY A 123 -17.30 36.18 7.56
C GLY A 123 -17.69 35.79 8.99
N ARG A 124 -17.68 34.49 9.32
CA ARG A 124 -18.03 33.97 10.64
C ARG A 124 -16.82 34.02 11.58
N LEU A 125 -17.09 34.15 12.88
CA LEU A 125 -16.09 33.99 13.93
C LEU A 125 -15.79 32.50 14.10
N GLU A 126 -14.61 32.09 13.65
CA GLU A 126 -14.15 30.71 13.69
C GLU A 126 -12.75 30.66 14.31
N PRO A 127 -12.40 29.58 15.03
CA PRO A 127 -11.02 29.38 15.46
C PRO A 127 -10.10 29.29 14.23
N LEU A 128 -9.09 30.15 14.14
CA LEU A 128 -8.08 30.15 13.10
C LEU A 128 -6.75 29.66 13.68
N PHE A 129 -6.02 28.85 12.90
CA PHE A 129 -4.70 28.37 13.26
C PHE A 129 -3.69 28.72 12.16
N PRO A 130 -2.56 29.37 12.48
CA PRO A 130 -1.60 29.80 11.47
C PRO A 130 -0.94 28.60 10.77
N GLU A 131 -1.04 28.60 9.45
CA GLU A 131 -0.59 27.53 8.55
C GLU A 131 0.90 27.15 8.73
N TRP A 132 1.74 28.14 9.02
CA TRP A 132 3.17 27.90 9.23
C TRP A 132 3.44 27.08 10.50
N LYS A 133 2.75 27.37 11.62
CA LYS A 133 2.89 26.59 12.86
C LYS A 133 2.41 25.16 12.65
N ARG A 134 1.36 24.97 11.84
CA ARG A 134 0.81 23.65 11.48
C ARG A 134 1.82 22.85 10.66
N ARG A 135 2.37 23.44 9.60
CA ARG A 135 3.41 22.83 8.77
C ARG A 135 4.66 22.46 9.57
N LEU A 136 5.08 23.32 10.49
CA LEU A 136 6.20 23.01 11.41
C LEU A 136 5.90 21.82 12.31
N ARG A 137 4.71 21.75 12.94
CA ARG A 137 4.32 20.61 13.78
C ARG A 137 4.28 19.31 12.98
N ILE A 138 3.72 19.33 11.77
CA ILE A 138 3.68 18.17 10.87
C ILE A 138 5.12 17.76 10.51
N GLY A 139 5.96 18.69 10.05
CA GLY A 139 7.32 18.39 9.62
C GLY A 139 8.25 17.93 10.74
N LEU A 140 8.20 18.57 11.92
CA LEU A 140 9.14 18.30 13.01
C LEU A 140 8.70 17.17 13.95
N VAL A 141 7.40 16.83 14.00
CA VAL A 141 6.91 15.81 14.94
C VAL A 141 6.34 14.60 14.22
N SER A 142 5.45 14.79 13.24
CA SER A 142 4.79 13.66 12.58
C SER A 142 5.72 12.91 11.63
N LEU A 143 6.55 13.62 10.86
CA LEU A 143 7.49 13.02 9.92
C LEU A 143 8.55 12.12 10.61
N PRO A 144 9.26 12.58 11.66
CA PRO A 144 10.20 11.70 12.36
C PRO A 144 9.48 10.57 13.10
N ALA A 145 8.28 10.79 13.65
CA ALA A 145 7.50 9.72 14.25
C ALA A 145 7.21 8.61 13.23
N VAL A 146 6.73 8.96 12.03
CA VAL A 146 6.53 7.99 10.93
C VAL A 146 7.85 7.30 10.56
N GLY A 147 8.96 8.04 10.50
CA GLY A 147 10.29 7.47 10.25
C GLY A 147 10.73 6.43 11.29
N VAL A 148 10.48 6.68 12.58
CA VAL A 148 10.76 5.72 13.66
C VAL A 148 9.94 4.45 13.47
N PHE A 149 8.64 4.57 13.20
CA PHE A 149 7.79 3.39 12.97
C PHE A 149 8.19 2.61 11.72
N LEU A 150 8.56 3.30 10.63
CA LEU A 150 9.10 2.66 9.44
C LEU A 150 10.39 1.89 9.76
N GLY A 151 11.29 2.50 10.55
CA GLY A 151 12.51 1.85 11.03
C GLY A 151 12.23 0.60 11.86
N LEU A 152 11.23 0.64 12.76
CA LEU A 152 10.80 -0.53 13.53
C LEU A 152 10.27 -1.65 12.65
N VAL A 153 9.51 -1.34 11.60
CA VAL A 153 9.03 -2.34 10.63
C VAL A 153 10.21 -3.01 9.92
N VAL A 154 11.18 -2.24 9.44
CA VAL A 154 12.39 -2.76 8.78
C VAL A 154 13.21 -3.63 9.74
N MET A 155 13.40 -3.18 10.98
CA MET A 155 14.09 -3.94 12.02
C MET A 155 13.36 -5.25 12.35
N GLY A 156 12.03 -5.22 12.45
CA GLY A 156 11.21 -6.41 12.65
C GLY A 156 11.30 -7.42 11.50
N MET A 157 11.39 -6.93 10.26
CA MET A 157 11.62 -7.78 9.08
C MET A 157 13.01 -8.41 9.10
N ALA A 158 14.05 -7.65 9.47
CA ALA A 158 15.40 -8.18 9.63
C ALA A 158 15.47 -9.24 10.74
N GLY A 159 14.79 -9.00 11.86
CA GLY A 159 14.66 -9.96 12.94
C GLY A 159 13.95 -11.25 12.53
N PHE A 160 12.89 -11.15 11.72
CA PHE A 160 12.21 -12.31 11.14
C PHE A 160 13.17 -13.15 10.30
N TYR A 161 13.90 -12.56 9.36
CA TYR A 161 14.85 -13.29 8.53
C TYR A 161 15.98 -13.93 9.35
N PHE A 162 16.46 -13.25 10.39
CA PHE A 162 17.47 -13.81 11.29
C PHE A 162 16.93 -15.05 12.03
N PHE A 163 15.73 -14.94 12.58
CA PHE A 163 15.10 -16.03 13.32
C PHE A 163 14.72 -17.21 12.41
N GLU A 164 14.21 -16.93 11.21
CA GLU A 164 13.93 -17.96 10.19
C GLU A 164 15.18 -18.75 9.80
N ARG A 165 16.31 -18.06 9.58
CA ARG A 165 17.60 -18.72 9.32
C ARG A 165 18.01 -19.64 10.45
N LEU A 166 17.94 -19.17 11.70
CA LEU A 166 18.30 -19.95 12.87
C LEU A 166 17.45 -21.23 12.99
N VAL A 167 16.14 -21.11 12.85
CA VAL A 167 15.22 -22.25 12.95
C VAL A 167 15.42 -23.23 11.79
N SER A 168 15.66 -22.73 10.58
CA SER A 168 15.97 -23.56 9.40
C SER A 168 17.27 -24.35 9.59
N ASP A 169 18.32 -23.71 10.12
CA ASP A 169 19.60 -24.37 10.37
C ASP A 169 19.48 -25.47 11.44
N TRP A 170 18.69 -25.23 12.48
CA TRP A 170 18.37 -26.24 13.50
C TRP A 170 17.56 -27.41 12.94
N HIS A 171 16.58 -27.13 12.07
CA HIS A 171 15.78 -28.17 11.42
C HIS A 171 16.64 -29.09 10.55
N ARG A 172 17.57 -28.53 9.77
CA ARG A 172 18.54 -29.29 8.96
C ARG A 172 19.39 -30.26 9.79
N GLY A 173 19.72 -29.90 11.03
CA GLY A 173 20.52 -30.74 11.91
C GLY A 173 19.76 -31.85 12.64
N SER A 174 18.47 -31.67 12.95
CA SER A 174 17.69 -32.64 13.75
C SER A 174 16.79 -33.58 12.94
N GLY A 175 16.37 -33.20 11.72
CA GLY A 175 15.62 -34.09 10.80
C GLY A 175 14.30 -34.69 11.32
N SER A 176 13.75 -34.17 12.43
CA SER A 176 12.58 -34.72 13.12
C SER A 176 11.28 -34.03 12.67
N TYR A 177 10.15 -34.75 12.73
CA TYR A 177 8.82 -34.19 12.47
C TYR A 177 8.48 -33.00 13.40
N PHE A 178 9.03 -32.98 14.62
CA PHE A 178 8.86 -31.86 15.54
C PHE A 178 9.52 -30.57 15.04
N THR A 179 10.70 -30.66 14.44
CA THR A 179 11.40 -29.47 13.92
C THR A 179 10.75 -28.94 12.63
N ALA A 180 9.99 -29.78 11.91
CA ALA A 180 9.17 -29.33 10.78
C ALA A 180 8.02 -28.41 11.23
N VAL A 181 7.38 -28.71 12.37
CA VAL A 181 6.36 -27.82 12.97
C VAL A 181 6.99 -26.51 13.45
N LEU A 182 8.23 -26.56 13.95
CA LEU A 182 8.94 -25.39 14.46
C LEU A 182 9.24 -24.33 13.37
N LEU A 183 9.34 -24.72 12.10
CA LEU A 183 9.55 -23.81 10.96
C LEU A 183 8.43 -22.76 10.80
N TYR A 184 7.23 -23.03 11.30
CA TYR A 184 6.12 -22.06 11.26
C TYR A 184 6.21 -21.00 12.37
N VAL A 185 6.95 -21.24 13.45
CA VAL A 185 7.05 -20.32 14.59
C VAL A 185 7.55 -18.91 14.21
N PRO A 186 8.62 -18.75 13.39
CA PRO A 186 9.04 -17.45 12.87
C PRO A 186 7.92 -16.65 12.21
N SER A 187 7.13 -17.31 11.36
CA SER A 187 6.06 -16.67 10.60
C SER A 187 4.92 -16.19 11.51
N ILE A 188 4.50 -17.02 12.47
CA ILE A 188 3.45 -16.67 13.44
C ILE A 188 3.93 -15.52 14.33
N ALA A 189 5.17 -15.58 14.82
CA ALA A 189 5.75 -14.52 15.63
C ALA A 189 5.81 -13.18 14.88
N HIS A 190 6.19 -13.19 13.59
CA HIS A 190 6.20 -11.99 12.76
C HIS A 190 4.80 -11.41 12.51
N ILE A 191 3.78 -12.26 12.29
CA ILE A 191 2.39 -11.82 12.14
C ILE A 191 1.89 -11.16 13.43
N VAL A 192 2.18 -11.75 14.59
CA VAL A 192 1.81 -11.16 15.89
C VAL A 192 2.52 -9.82 16.09
N TYR A 193 3.83 -9.77 15.83
CA TYR A 193 4.63 -8.55 15.94
C TYR A 193 4.08 -7.40 15.08
N THR A 194 3.81 -7.66 13.80
CA THR A 194 3.32 -6.63 12.87
C THR A 194 1.92 -6.15 13.23
N ASN A 195 1.03 -7.04 13.71
CA ASN A 195 -0.29 -6.64 14.21
C ASN A 195 -0.20 -5.75 15.46
N VAL A 196 0.63 -6.14 16.43
CA VAL A 196 0.84 -5.34 17.65
C VAL A 196 1.43 -3.97 17.29
N LEU A 197 2.46 -3.94 16.45
CA LEU A 197 3.09 -2.70 15.99
C LEU A 197 2.10 -1.81 15.23
N GLY A 198 1.26 -2.38 14.37
CA GLY A 198 0.22 -1.65 13.65
C GLY A 198 -0.82 -1.00 14.58
N ASN A 199 -1.24 -1.71 15.64
CA ASN A 199 -2.17 -1.14 16.62
C ASN A 199 -1.52 -0.02 17.44
N VAL A 200 -0.26 -0.19 17.86
CA VAL A 200 0.51 0.85 18.55
C VAL A 200 0.69 2.07 17.65
N TYR A 201 1.08 1.87 16.39
CA TYR A 201 1.21 2.94 15.41
C TYR A 201 -0.09 3.71 15.24
N ARG A 202 -1.23 3.02 15.07
CA ARG A 202 -2.54 3.66 14.95
C ARG A 202 -2.85 4.53 16.16
N ASN A 203 -2.63 4.03 17.37
CA ASN A 203 -2.90 4.78 18.59
C ASN A 203 -2.01 6.03 18.71
N VAL A 204 -0.72 5.92 18.37
CA VAL A 204 0.21 7.05 18.38
C VAL A 204 -0.13 8.05 17.27
N ALA A 205 -0.45 7.58 16.07
CA ALA A 205 -0.84 8.40 14.94
C ALA A 205 -2.10 9.21 15.26
N LEU A 206 -3.14 8.58 15.82
CA LEU A 206 -4.36 9.26 16.24
C LEU A 206 -4.06 10.38 17.25
N ARG A 207 -3.28 10.07 18.30
CA ARG A 207 -2.87 11.08 19.29
C ARG A 207 -2.07 12.23 18.68
N LEU A 208 -1.19 11.96 17.72
CA LEU A 208 -0.40 12.99 17.03
C LEU A 208 -1.24 13.86 16.09
N THR A 209 -2.32 13.32 15.52
CA THR A 209 -3.22 14.06 14.60
C THR A 209 -4.35 14.80 15.31
N GLU A 210 -4.73 14.34 16.51
CA GLU A 210 -5.72 14.99 17.37
C GLU A 210 -5.11 16.10 18.24
N ALA A 211 -3.82 16.01 18.59
CA ALA A 211 -3.08 17.00 19.39
C ALA A 211 -2.64 18.26 18.60
#